data_AF-A0A1G3PKE0-F1
#
_entry.id   AF-A0A1G3PKE0-F1
#
_cell.length_a   1.000
_cell.length_b   1.000
_cell.length_c   1.000
_cell.angle_alpha   90.00
_cell.angle_beta   90.00
_cell.angle_gamma   90.00
#
_symmetry.space_group_name_H-M   'P 1'
#
loop_
_entity.id
_entity.type
_entity.pdbx_description
1 polymer ?
#
loop_
_entity_poly.entity_id
_entity_poly.type
_entity_poly.pdbx_seq_one_letter_code
_entity_poly.pdbx_strand_id
1 'polypeptide(L)'
;MKTMLPLSILAILTLNACQSDTVPDKPIKIEEGQTQTAGGMEIKVERVLVAYYQDGDFISDQTSADISINKNGKTIYWNAVYGEVTNVFGYRLTLKFCAIGRTEWKSYADILVEKD
;
A
#
# COMPACT_ATOMS: atom_id res chain seq x y z
N MET A 1 -4.69 -41.15 -37.51
CA MET A 1 -5.46 -40.12 -36.80
C MET A 1 -5.90 -40.72 -35.47
N LYS A 2 -5.32 -40.29 -34.34
CA LYS A 2 -5.69 -40.74 -32.99
C LYS A 2 -5.73 -39.54 -32.05
N THR A 3 -6.97 -39.11 -31.79
CA THR A 3 -7.54 -38.61 -30.53
C THR A 3 -6.68 -37.74 -29.62
N MET A 4 -7.06 -36.46 -29.56
CA MET A 4 -6.65 -35.45 -28.58
C MET A 4 -7.06 -35.85 -27.15
N LEU A 5 -6.20 -35.57 -26.18
CA LEU A 5 -6.50 -35.60 -24.75
C LEU A 5 -7.43 -34.43 -24.37
N PRO A 6 -8.41 -34.61 -23.47
CA PRO A 6 -9.26 -33.52 -23.02
C PRO A 6 -8.49 -32.60 -22.07
N LEU A 7 -8.57 -31.28 -22.33
CA LEU A 7 -8.18 -30.24 -21.39
C LEU A 7 -9.01 -30.38 -20.11
N SER A 8 -8.36 -30.76 -19.00
CA SER A 8 -8.91 -30.58 -17.67
C SER A 8 -8.99 -29.09 -17.37
N ILE A 9 -10.23 -28.60 -17.27
CA ILE A 9 -10.55 -27.24 -16.81
C ILE A 9 -10.05 -27.12 -15.37
N LEU A 10 -9.00 -26.34 -15.16
CA LEU A 10 -8.58 -25.89 -13.85
C LEU A 10 -9.62 -24.86 -13.37
N ALA A 11 -10.56 -25.32 -12.55
CA ALA A 11 -11.50 -24.43 -11.87
C ALA A 11 -10.73 -23.58 -10.86
N ILE A 12 -10.45 -22.32 -11.22
CA ILE A 12 -9.94 -21.33 -10.27
C ILE A 12 -11.12 -20.93 -9.37
N LEU A 13 -11.18 -21.50 -8.17
CA LEU A 13 -11.96 -20.91 -7.09
C LEU A 13 -11.32 -19.55 -6.76
N THR A 14 -11.85 -18.47 -7.31
CA THR A 14 -11.60 -17.14 -6.73
C THR A 14 -12.39 -17.09 -5.43
N LEU A 15 -11.77 -17.52 -4.33
CA LEU A 15 -12.23 -17.12 -3.00
C LEU A 15 -12.20 -15.60 -2.98
N ASN A 16 -13.37 -14.97 -3.06
CA ASN A 16 -13.56 -13.62 -2.54
C ASN A 16 -13.32 -13.73 -1.04
N ALA A 17 -12.04 -13.70 -0.65
CA ALA A 17 -11.65 -13.50 0.73
C ALA A 17 -12.41 -12.26 1.18
N CYS A 18 -13.28 -12.42 2.16
CA CYS A 18 -14.02 -11.33 2.76
C CYS A 18 -12.96 -10.36 3.32
N GLN A 19 -12.61 -9.33 2.54
CA GLN A 19 -11.62 -8.34 2.89
C GLN A 19 -12.19 -7.61 4.11
N SER A 20 -11.67 -7.94 5.29
CA SER A 20 -12.11 -7.35 6.55
C SER A 20 -11.92 -5.83 6.48
N ASP A 21 -12.99 -5.08 6.70
CA ASP A 21 -13.00 -3.61 6.74
C ASP A 21 -12.35 -3.03 8.01
N THR A 22 -11.57 -3.83 8.73
CA THR A 22 -10.91 -3.40 9.96
C THR A 22 -9.82 -2.38 9.65
N VAL A 23 -9.92 -1.22 10.29
CA VAL A 23 -8.93 -0.15 10.19
C VAL A 23 -7.98 -0.25 11.39
N PRO A 24 -6.67 -0.16 11.20
CA PRO A 24 -5.71 -0.20 12.29
C PRO A 24 -5.73 1.10 13.12
N ASP A 25 -5.61 0.97 14.44
CA ASP A 25 -5.59 2.12 15.37
C ASP A 25 -4.28 2.94 15.32
N LYS A 26 -3.27 2.42 14.61
CA LYS A 26 -1.93 3.02 14.48
C LYS A 26 -1.52 3.03 13.01
N PRO A 27 -0.58 3.91 12.61
CA PRO A 27 0.00 3.87 11.29
C PRO A 27 0.55 2.48 10.95
N ILE A 28 0.26 2.00 9.75
CA ILE A 28 0.84 0.77 9.22
C ILE A 28 2.14 1.09 8.52
N LYS A 29 3.18 0.33 8.86
CA LYS A 29 4.45 0.36 8.15
C LYS A 29 4.37 -0.56 6.93
N ILE A 30 4.65 -0.02 5.76
CA ILE A 30 4.66 -0.76 4.50
C ILE A 30 6.04 -0.58 3.86
N GLU A 31 6.78 -1.67 3.72
CA GLU A 31 8.03 -1.67 2.97
C GLU A 31 7.77 -1.45 1.47
N GLU A 32 8.70 -0.80 0.79
CA GLU A 32 8.64 -0.62 -0.65
C GLU A 32 8.49 -1.97 -1.38
N GLY A 33 7.55 -2.01 -2.33
CA GLY A 33 7.16 -3.19 -3.08
C GLY A 33 6.22 -4.14 -2.34
N GLN A 34 5.94 -3.91 -1.05
CA GLN A 34 5.03 -4.75 -0.27
C GLN A 34 3.61 -4.17 -0.23
N THR A 35 2.65 -5.08 -0.04
CA THR A 35 1.23 -4.77 0.13
C THR A 35 0.81 -5.06 1.56
N GLN A 36 0.03 -4.16 2.14
CA GLN A 36 -0.67 -4.37 3.42
C GLN A 36 -2.16 -4.10 3.27
N THR A 37 -2.97 -4.78 4.09
CA THR A 37 -4.43 -4.64 4.05
C THR A 37 -4.92 -3.78 5.22
N ALA A 38 -5.70 -2.75 4.94
CA ALA A 38 -6.37 -1.92 5.95
C ALA A 38 -7.71 -1.40 5.44
N GLY A 39 -8.76 -1.49 6.25
CA GLY A 39 -10.10 -1.05 5.84
C GLY A 39 -10.60 -1.76 4.58
N GLY A 40 -10.28 -3.05 4.42
CA GLY A 40 -10.58 -3.82 3.21
C GLY A 40 -9.88 -3.31 1.94
N MET A 41 -8.89 -2.44 2.06
CA MET A 41 -8.06 -1.96 0.95
C MET A 41 -6.70 -2.65 0.98
N GLU A 42 -6.21 -3.08 -0.18
CA GLU A 42 -4.82 -3.46 -0.42
C GLU A 42 -4.03 -2.20 -0.75
N ILE A 43 -3.17 -1.79 0.17
CA ILE A 43 -2.32 -0.60 0.05
C ILE A 43 -0.91 -1.08 -0.22
N LYS A 44 -0.35 -0.67 -1.35
CA LYS A 44 1.02 -0.99 -1.74
C LYS A 44 1.85 0.27 -1.88
N VAL A 45 3.01 0.29 -1.24
CA VAL A 45 4.03 1.30 -1.49
C VAL A 45 4.80 0.87 -2.72
N GLU A 46 4.56 1.50 -3.85
CA GLU A 46 5.24 1.19 -5.10
C GLU A 46 6.70 1.64 -5.04
N ARG A 47 6.93 2.84 -4.50
CA ARG A 47 8.25 3.45 -4.39
C ARG A 47 8.25 4.55 -3.35
N VAL A 48 9.30 4.64 -2.55
CA VAL A 48 9.58 5.80 -1.72
C VAL A 48 10.47 6.76 -2.52
N LEU A 49 9.95 7.96 -2.81
CA LEU A 49 10.58 8.94 -3.69
C LEU A 49 11.52 9.89 -2.94
N VAL A 50 11.06 10.37 -1.79
CA VAL A 50 11.78 11.34 -0.97
C VAL A 50 11.54 11.00 0.49
N ALA A 51 12.62 10.83 1.23
CA ALA A 51 12.61 10.68 2.68
C ALA A 51 13.84 11.40 3.21
N TYR A 52 13.70 12.67 3.57
CA TYR A 52 14.77 13.35 4.26
C TYR A 52 14.78 12.86 5.71
N TYR A 53 15.80 12.12 6.09
CA TYR A 53 16.13 11.83 7.48
C TYR A 53 17.24 12.79 7.90
N GLN A 54 17.09 13.49 9.04
CA GLN A 54 18.18 14.30 9.60
C GLN A 54 18.48 13.84 11.04
N ASP A 55 19.78 13.75 11.32
CA ASP A 55 20.41 13.40 12.59
C ASP A 55 20.93 14.70 13.25
N GLY A 56 20.65 14.92 14.53
CA GLY A 56 21.00 16.13 15.27
C GLY A 56 20.09 17.34 15.04
N ASP A 57 20.66 18.54 15.00
CA ASP A 57 19.93 19.83 15.05
C ASP A 57 19.38 20.30 13.67
N PHE A 58 18.57 19.51 12.94
CA PHE A 58 17.43 19.96 12.10
C PHE A 58 16.76 18.78 11.35
N ILE A 59 15.88 19.05 10.35
CA ILE A 59 14.57 18.44 10.09
C ILE A 59 14.47 17.64 8.77
N SER A 60 13.50 16.71 8.74
CA SER A 60 12.99 16.00 7.55
C SER A 60 12.21 16.94 6.62
N ASP A 61 12.76 17.29 5.46
CA ASP A 61 12.13 18.29 4.59
C ASP A 61 11.04 17.75 3.65
N GLN A 62 10.90 16.43 3.47
CA GLN A 62 9.81 15.89 2.66
C GLN A 62 9.69 14.38 2.81
N THR A 63 8.46 13.89 3.00
CA THR A 63 8.09 12.49 2.81
C THR A 63 7.29 12.38 1.51
N SER A 64 7.72 11.49 0.62
CA SER A 64 6.98 11.20 -0.59
C SER A 64 7.06 9.74 -0.98
N ALA A 65 5.93 9.19 -1.39
CA ALA A 65 5.80 7.81 -1.85
C ALA A 65 4.75 7.71 -2.97
N ASP A 66 5.03 6.86 -3.95
CA ASP A 66 4.04 6.38 -4.90
C ASP A 66 3.29 5.22 -4.23
N ILE A 67 1.98 5.36 -4.09
CA ILE A 67 1.12 4.39 -3.41
C ILE A 67 0.01 3.95 -4.37
N SER A 68 -0.22 2.65 -4.48
CA SER A 68 -1.41 2.10 -5.12
C SER A 68 -2.34 1.52 -4.07
N ILE A 69 -3.65 1.73 -4.27
CA ILE A 69 -4.69 1.27 -3.36
C ILE A 69 -5.71 0.51 -4.20
N ASN A 70 -5.88 -0.78 -3.94
CA ASN A 70 -6.91 -1.60 -4.55
C ASN A 70 -8.00 -1.92 -3.52
N LYS A 71 -9.27 -1.75 -3.91
CA LYS A 71 -10.39 -2.31 -3.16
C LYS A 71 -11.42 -2.85 -4.14
N ASN A 72 -11.82 -4.11 -3.94
CA ASN A 72 -12.79 -4.79 -4.80
C ASN A 72 -12.46 -4.72 -6.30
N GLY A 73 -11.17 -4.84 -6.65
CA GLY A 73 -10.69 -4.82 -8.04
C GLY A 73 -10.55 -3.43 -8.66
N LYS A 74 -10.94 -2.35 -7.96
CA LYS A 74 -10.70 -0.97 -8.40
C LYS A 74 -9.40 -0.46 -7.79
N THR A 75 -8.46 -0.07 -8.65
CA THR A 75 -7.17 0.53 -8.23
C THR A 75 -7.21 2.04 -8.38
N ILE A 76 -6.68 2.76 -7.38
CA ILE A 76 -6.33 4.17 -7.45
C ILE A 76 -4.84 4.33 -7.18
N TYR A 77 -4.26 5.38 -7.75
CA TYR A 77 -2.85 5.74 -7.55
C TYR A 77 -2.79 7.08 -6.84
N TRP A 78 -1.94 7.15 -5.83
CA TRP A 78 -1.70 8.32 -5.02
C TRP A 78 -0.21 8.60 -5.00
N ASN A 79 0.19 9.72 -5.60
CA ASN A 79 1.52 10.29 -5.38
C ASN A 79 1.44 11.11 -4.08
N ALA A 80 1.82 10.47 -2.98
CA ALA A 80 1.77 11.08 -1.67
C ALA A 80 2.98 11.99 -1.50
N VAL A 81 2.72 13.24 -1.14
CA VAL A 81 3.72 14.18 -0.62
C VAL A 81 3.13 14.71 0.67
N TYR A 82 3.85 14.54 1.79
CA TYR A 82 3.51 14.97 3.15
C TYR A 82 2.07 15.51 3.31
N GLY A 83 1.13 14.68 3.78
CA GLY A 83 -0.27 15.09 3.88
C GLY A 83 -1.26 13.94 3.86
N GLU A 84 -2.53 14.29 3.70
CA GLU A 84 -3.67 13.39 3.71
C GLU A 84 -4.50 13.48 2.43
N VAL A 85 -5.18 12.38 2.11
CA VAL A 85 -6.16 12.31 1.02
C VAL A 85 -7.36 11.50 1.46
N THR A 86 -8.57 11.96 1.13
CA THR A 86 -9.77 11.12 1.18
C THR A 86 -9.95 10.44 -0.16
N ASN A 87 -9.96 9.12 -0.16
CA ASN A 87 -10.12 8.35 -1.37
C ASN A 87 -11.60 8.11 -1.73
N VAL A 88 -11.83 7.62 -2.96
CA VAL A 88 -13.16 7.31 -3.48
C VAL A 88 -13.89 6.19 -2.74
N PHE A 89 -13.23 5.50 -1.82
CA PHE A 89 -13.81 4.44 -0.98
C PHE A 89 -14.26 4.96 0.39
N GLY A 90 -14.14 6.27 0.66
CA GLY A 90 -14.53 6.89 1.94
C GLY A 90 -13.50 6.68 3.06
N TYR A 91 -12.23 6.47 2.71
CA TYR A 91 -11.14 6.39 3.69
C TYR A 91 -10.22 7.59 3.56
N ARG A 92 -9.84 8.16 4.70
CA ARG A 92 -8.77 9.13 4.81
C ARG A 92 -7.45 8.39 5.00
N LEU A 93 -6.47 8.66 4.14
CA LEU A 93 -5.12 8.13 4.26
C LEU A 93 -4.15 9.28 4.51
N THR A 94 -3.29 9.14 5.50
CA THR A 94 -2.24 10.13 5.80
C THR A 94 -0.88 9.48 5.71
N LEU A 95 0.02 10.06 4.91
CA LEU A 95 1.43 9.67 4.90
C LEU A 95 2.11 10.34 6.10
N LYS A 96 2.45 9.55 7.13
CA LYS A 96 3.05 10.07 8.37
C LYS A 96 4.56 10.17 8.29
N PHE A 97 5.20 9.17 7.68
CA PHE A 97 6.65 9.08 7.63
C PHE A 97 7.10 8.25 6.42
N CYS A 98 8.29 8.55 5.89
CA CYS A 98 8.99 7.72 4.92
C CYS A 98 10.45 7.56 5.34
N ALA A 99 11.06 6.44 4.95
CA ALA A 99 12.49 6.22 5.08
C ALA A 99 13.01 5.57 3.79
N ILE A 100 14.15 6.03 3.28
CA ILE A 100 14.82 5.42 2.11
C ILE A 100 15.93 4.50 2.61
N GLY A 101 15.78 3.20 2.36
CA GLY A 101 16.76 2.19 2.71
C GLY A 101 18.17 2.46 2.15
N ARG A 102 19.22 2.23 2.95
CA ARG A 102 20.60 2.04 2.46
C ARG A 102 21.06 0.64 2.83
N THR A 103 21.58 -0.15 1.89
CA THR A 103 22.27 -1.48 2.01
C THR A 103 21.75 -2.54 3.00
N GLU A 104 21.38 -2.18 4.22
CA GLU A 104 20.97 -3.02 5.36
C GLU A 104 19.49 -2.79 5.74
N TRP A 105 18.90 -1.64 5.39
CA TRP A 105 17.50 -1.29 5.64
C TRP A 105 16.74 -1.16 4.33
N LYS A 106 15.48 -1.59 4.33
CA LYS A 106 14.55 -1.41 3.21
C LYS A 106 13.84 -0.06 3.33
N SER A 107 13.55 0.54 2.19
CA SER A 107 12.68 1.72 2.14
C SER A 107 11.28 1.37 2.66
N TYR A 108 10.63 2.28 3.36
CA TYR A 108 9.27 2.09 3.86
C TYR A 108 8.51 3.40 3.99
N ALA A 109 7.19 3.30 4.06
CA ALA A 109 6.30 4.39 4.44
C ALA A 109 5.38 3.96 5.59
N ASP A 110 5.12 4.89 6.51
CA ASP A 110 4.13 4.73 7.58
C ASP A 110 2.85 5.49 7.16
N ILE A 111 1.75 4.76 7.03
CA ILE A 111 0.46 5.29 6.55
C ILE A 111 -0.59 5.13 7.64
N LEU A 112 -1.23 6.22 8.04
CA LEU A 112 -2.44 6.16 8.86
C LEU A 112 -3.66 5.99 7.95
N VAL A 113 -4.56 5.09 8.31
CA VAL A 113 -5.82 4.86 7.62
C VAL A 113 -6.94 5.16 8.60
N GLU A 114 -7.93 5.92 8.16
CA GLU A 114 -9.12 6.28 8.94
C GLU A 114 -10.36 6.12 8.05
N LYS A 115 -11.48 5.74 8.66
CA LYS A 115 -12.78 5.74 7.98
C LYS A 115 -13.42 7.11 8.21
N ASP A 116 -13.74 7.80 7.13
CA ASP A 116 -14.43 9.10 7.16
C ASP A 116 -15.93 8.92 7.45
#